data_AF-A0A6G3X481-F1
#
_entry.id   AF-A0A6G3X481-F1
#
_cell.length_a   1.000
_cell.length_b   1.000
_cell.length_c   1.000
_cell.angle_alpha   90.00
_cell.angle_beta   90.00
_cell.angle_gamma   90.00
#
_symmetry.space_group_name_H-M   'P 1'
#
loop_
_entity.id
_entity.type
_entity.pdbx_description
1 polymer ?
#
loop_
_entity_poly.entity_id
_entity_poly.type
_entity_poly.pdbx_seq_one_letter_code
_entity_poly.pdbx_strand_id
1 'polypeptide(L)'
;SEGEEHRVPEPVRVLLGPGTPDTYVEHSELRAGGVELDWRRTPDGVVHAATLEGVAAGLAWAAGQWPRRFEVAALLEDPSRTEELARDRWF
;
A
#
# COMPACT_ATOMS: atom_id res chain seq x y z
N SER A 1 3.59 17.12 3.92
CA SER A 1 3.15 17.93 2.76
C SER A 1 1.65 17.75 2.54
N GLU A 2 0.99 18.49 1.63
CA GLU A 2 -0.47 18.39 1.37
C GLU A 2 -0.90 16.99 0.89
N GLY A 3 -0.02 16.26 0.22
CA GLY A 3 -0.23 14.88 -0.24
C GLY A 3 -0.91 14.81 -1.61
N GLU A 4 -0.63 13.75 -2.37
CA GLU A 4 -1.25 13.47 -3.66
C GLU A 4 -2.06 12.17 -3.57
N GLU A 5 -3.31 12.20 -4.03
CA GLU A 5 -4.15 11.00 -4.06
C GLU A 5 -3.83 10.14 -5.28
N HIS A 6 -3.63 8.85 -5.04
CA HIS A 6 -3.41 7.84 -6.07
C HIS A 6 -4.44 6.72 -5.96
N ARG A 7 -4.83 6.15 -7.10
CA ARG A 7 -5.61 4.90 -7.12
C ARG A 7 -4.71 3.73 -6.81
N VAL A 8 -5.22 2.79 -6.03
CA VAL A 8 -4.54 1.51 -5.83
C VAL A 8 -4.54 0.73 -7.15
N PRO A 9 -3.36 0.29 -7.65
CA PRO A 9 -3.30 -0.48 -8.88
C PRO A 9 -4.13 -1.77 -8.81
N GLU A 10 -4.76 -2.13 -9.93
CA GLU A 10 -5.64 -3.31 -9.99
C GLU A 10 -4.94 -4.61 -9.55
N PRO A 11 -3.67 -4.90 -9.91
CA PRO A 11 -2.98 -6.08 -9.39
C PRO A 11 -2.90 -6.15 -7.87
N VAL A 12 -2.74 -5.00 -7.20
CA VAL A 12 -2.71 -4.91 -5.73
C VAL A 12 -4.10 -5.19 -5.15
N ARG A 13 -5.16 -4.64 -5.76
CA ARG A 13 -6.56 -4.93 -5.37
C ARG A 13 -6.91 -6.40 -5.56
N VAL A 14 -6.44 -7.03 -6.63
CA VAL A 14 -6.59 -8.47 -6.88
C VAL A 14 -5.83 -9.30 -5.83
N LEU A 15 -4.59 -8.91 -5.49
CA LEU A 15 -3.75 -9.60 -4.52
C LEU A 15 -4.34 -9.56 -3.10
N LEU A 16 -4.82 -8.39 -2.68
CA LEU A 16 -5.28 -8.13 -1.31
C LEU A 16 -6.80 -8.37 -1.12
N GLY A 17 -7.58 -8.36 -2.19
CA GLY A 17 -9.00 -8.68 -2.20
C GLY A 17 -9.92 -7.48 -1.95
N PRO A 18 -11.24 -7.71 -1.75
CA PRO A 18 -12.25 -6.65 -1.70
C PRO A 18 -12.13 -5.72 -0.47
N GLY A 19 -11.28 -6.02 0.50
CA GLY A 19 -10.98 -5.15 1.64
C GLY A 19 -9.96 -4.04 1.34
N THR A 20 -9.37 -4.03 0.15
CA THR A 20 -8.37 -3.03 -0.23
C THR A 20 -9.01 -1.66 -0.48
N PRO A 21 -8.46 -0.58 0.08
CA PRO A 21 -8.87 0.78 -0.28
C PRO A 21 -8.78 1.02 -1.79
N ASP A 22 -9.67 1.86 -2.33
CA ASP A 22 -9.59 2.25 -3.74
C ASP A 22 -8.49 3.29 -4.00
N THR A 23 -8.16 4.10 -2.98
CA THR A 23 -7.14 5.14 -3.05
C THR A 23 -6.25 5.17 -1.82
N TYR A 24 -5.09 5.81 -1.97
CA TYR A 24 -4.18 6.20 -0.90
C TYR A 24 -3.64 7.61 -1.18
N VAL A 25 -3.07 8.25 -0.17
CA VAL A 25 -2.44 9.57 -0.29
C VAL A 25 -0.93 9.43 -0.08
N GLU A 26 -0.14 9.81 -1.07
CA GLU A 26 1.32 9.83 -1.01
C GLU A 26 1.83 11.20 -0.62
N HIS A 27 2.85 11.25 0.23
CA HIS A 27 3.48 12.48 0.69
C HIS A 27 4.98 12.41 0.44
N SER A 28 5.58 13.53 0.06
CA SER A 28 7.04 13.66 0.10
C SER A 28 7.62 13.55 1.52
N GLU A 29 6.84 13.94 2.54
CA GLU A 29 7.18 13.80 3.96
C GLU A 29 5.88 13.69 4.76
N LEU A 30 5.79 12.66 5.61
CA LEU A 30 4.65 12.41 6.49
C LEU A 30 5.10 12.51 7.94
N ARG A 31 4.42 13.37 8.70
CA ARG A 31 4.65 13.55 10.14
C ARG A 31 3.34 13.47 10.93
N ALA A 32 3.40 12.89 12.12
CA ALA A 32 2.31 12.89 13.08
C ALA A 32 2.86 13.23 14.47
N GLY A 33 2.35 14.29 15.10
CA GLY A 33 2.86 14.74 16.41
C GLY A 33 4.36 15.06 16.41
N GLY A 34 4.90 15.53 15.29
CA GLY A 34 6.33 15.83 15.12
C GLY A 34 7.21 14.61 14.81
N VAL A 35 6.66 13.40 14.77
CA VAL A 35 7.39 12.17 14.42
C VAL A 35 7.20 11.86 12.94
N GLU A 36 8.30 11.59 12.24
CA GLU A 36 8.27 11.12 10.84
C GLU A 36 7.78 9.67 10.76
N LEU A 37 6.96 9.39 9.75
CA LEU A 37 6.35 8.10 9.53
C LEU A 37 6.46 7.70 8.07
N ASP A 38 6.68 6.42 7.82
CA ASP A 38 6.59 5.86 6.46
C ASP A 38 5.14 5.76 6.01
N TRP A 39 4.22 5.47 6.94
CA TRP A 39 2.79 5.41 6.67
C TRP A 39 1.95 5.58 7.94
N ARG A 40 0.67 5.90 7.73
CA ARG A 40 -0.38 5.83 8.75
C ARG A 40 -1.73 5.61 8.10
N ARG A 41 -2.67 5.03 8.85
CA ARG A 41 -4.08 5.04 8.49
C ARG A 41 -4.85 5.97 9.42
N THR A 42 -5.62 6.90 8.86
CA THR A 42 -6.41 7.87 9.62
C THR A 42 -7.79 7.31 10.01
N PRO A 43 -8.50 7.92 10.98
CA PRO A 43 -9.80 7.43 11.43
C PRO A 43 -10.90 7.41 10.35
N ASP A 44 -10.79 8.26 9.34
CA ASP A 44 -11.63 8.24 8.12
C ASP A 44 -11.29 7.09 7.16
N GLY A 45 -10.27 6.30 7.49
CA GLY A 45 -9.91 5.06 6.80
C GLY A 45 -8.86 5.23 5.71
N VAL A 46 -8.43 6.46 5.43
CA VAL A 46 -7.45 6.78 4.38
C VAL A 46 -6.04 6.34 4.78
N VAL A 47 -5.33 5.72 3.85
CA VAL A 47 -3.91 5.40 3.99
C VAL A 47 -3.10 6.58 3.50
N HIS A 48 -2.23 7.11 4.36
CA HIS A 48 -1.23 8.12 4.02
C HIS A 48 0.15 7.47 4.11
N ALA A 49 1.02 7.71 3.13
CA ALA A 49 2.37 7.15 3.12
C ALA A 49 3.39 8.13 2.55
N ALA A 50 4.66 7.98 2.92
CA ALA A 50 5.77 8.77 2.41
C ALA A 50 6.84 7.96 1.67
N THR A 51 6.67 6.65 1.61
CA THR A 51 7.57 5.73 0.90
C THR A 51 6.74 4.66 0.20
N LEU A 52 7.30 4.03 -0.83
CA LEU A 52 6.67 2.92 -1.54
C LEU A 52 6.38 1.75 -0.58
N GLU A 53 7.33 1.43 0.31
CA GLU A 53 7.16 0.43 1.36
C GLU A 53 6.08 0.83 2.36
N GLY A 54 5.94 2.12 2.66
CA GLY A 54 4.86 2.68 3.47
C GLY A 54 3.49 2.50 2.82
N VAL A 55 3.36 2.78 1.52
CA VAL A 55 2.12 2.51 0.76
C VAL A 55 1.79 1.03 0.86
N ALA A 56 2.77 0.17 0.60
CA ALA A 56 2.59 -1.28 0.64
C ALA A 56 2.16 -1.79 2.02
N ALA A 57 2.82 -1.33 3.08
CA ALA A 57 2.48 -1.65 4.46
C ALA A 57 1.08 -1.16 4.84
N GLY A 58 0.73 0.08 4.47
CA GLY A 58 -0.57 0.68 4.76
C GLY A 58 -1.73 -0.02 4.06
N LEU A 59 -1.58 -0.37 2.78
CA LEU A 59 -2.59 -1.10 2.02
C LEU A 59 -2.76 -2.54 2.54
N ALA A 60 -1.65 -3.24 2.81
CA ALA A 60 -1.70 -4.59 3.37
C ALA A 60 -2.33 -4.61 4.77
N TRP A 61 -2.03 -3.61 5.61
CA TRP A 61 -2.67 -3.46 6.92
C TRP A 61 -4.17 -3.16 6.78
N ALA A 62 -4.55 -2.22 5.91
CA ALA A 62 -5.94 -1.83 5.70
C ALA A 62 -6.81 -3.00 5.18
N ALA A 63 -6.24 -3.88 4.35
CA ALA A 63 -6.90 -5.07 3.84
C ALA A 63 -6.85 -6.28 4.82
N GLY A 64 -6.21 -6.15 5.99
CA GLY A 64 -6.04 -7.27 6.93
C GLY A 64 -5.10 -8.37 6.42
N GLN A 65 -4.20 -8.03 5.50
CA GLN A 65 -3.28 -8.94 4.80
C GLN A 65 -1.81 -8.55 5.05
N TRP A 66 -1.47 -8.15 6.28
CA TRP A 66 -0.11 -7.71 6.66
C TRP A 66 1.07 -8.56 6.14
N PRO A 67 0.98 -9.91 6.09
CA PRO A 67 2.05 -10.73 5.53
C PRO A 67 2.41 -10.38 4.08
N ARG A 68 1.45 -9.87 3.29
CA ARG A 68 1.59 -9.60 1.85
C ARG A 68 2.26 -8.28 1.48
N ARG A 69 2.74 -7.51 2.47
CA ARG A 69 3.27 -6.16 2.23
C ARG A 69 4.48 -6.13 1.29
N PHE A 70 5.25 -7.22 1.20
CA PHE A 70 6.40 -7.28 0.28
C PHE A 70 5.97 -7.58 -1.15
N GLU A 71 4.97 -8.45 -1.35
CA GLU A 71 4.37 -8.69 -2.66
C GLU A 71 3.67 -7.43 -3.18
N VAL A 72 3.02 -6.66 -2.29
CA VAL A 72 2.45 -5.35 -2.65
C VAL A 72 3.55 -4.38 -3.08
N ALA A 73 4.66 -4.29 -2.33
CA ALA A 73 5.78 -3.43 -2.71
C ALA A 73 6.34 -3.81 -4.10
N ALA A 74 6.52 -5.10 -4.37
CA ALA A 74 6.98 -5.59 -5.67
C ALA A 74 6.00 -5.22 -6.81
N LEU A 75 4.68 -5.29 -6.57
CA LEU A 75 3.66 -4.87 -7.55
C LEU A 75 3.59 -3.36 -7.76
N LEU A 76 3.86 -2.56 -6.72
CA LEU A 76 3.92 -1.10 -6.82
C LEU A 76 5.18 -0.65 -7.58
N GLU A 77 6.31 -1.33 -7.37
CA GLU A 77 7.57 -1.09 -8.08
C GLU A 77 7.47 -1.50 -9.55
N ASP A 78 6.87 -2.67 -9.82
CA ASP A 78 6.66 -3.19 -11.17
C ASP A 78 5.31 -3.91 -11.30
N PRO A 79 4.27 -3.21 -11.81
CA PRO A 79 2.94 -3.78 -12.00
C PRO A 79 2.89 -5.00 -12.94
N SER A 80 3.92 -5.21 -13.79
CA SER A 80 3.97 -6.34 -14.72
C SER A 80 4.35 -7.67 -14.04
N ARG A 81 4.90 -7.65 -12.81
CA ARG A 81 5.26 -8.86 -12.03
C ARG A 81 4.06 -9.66 -11.51
N THR A 82 2.84 -9.27 -11.85
CA THR A 82 1.60 -9.97 -11.46
C THR A 82 1.64 -11.47 -11.82
N GLU A 83 2.19 -11.83 -12.97
CA GLU A 83 2.29 -13.24 -13.38
C GLU A 83 3.34 -14.05 -12.62
N GLU A 84 4.41 -13.41 -12.14
CA GLU A 84 5.49 -14.05 -11.39
C GLU A 84 5.03 -14.39 -9.97
N LEU A 85 4.43 -13.42 -9.28
CA LEU A 85 3.85 -13.61 -7.94
C LEU A 85 2.68 -14.62 -7.93
N ALA A 86 1.95 -14.75 -9.03
CA ALA A 86 0.90 -15.74 -9.17
C ALA A 86 1.43 -17.18 -9.29
N ARG A 87 2.67 -17.37 -9.77
CA ARG A 87 3.32 -18.69 -9.92
C ARG A 87 3.96 -19.19 -8.62
N ASP A 88 4.43 -18.29 -7.77
CA ASP A 88 5.00 -18.59 -6.44
C ASP A 88 3.93 -18.94 -5.38
N ARG A 89 2.68 -19.21 -5.79
CA ARG A 89 1.53 -19.58 -4.93
C ARG A 89 1.68 -20.90 -4.14
N TRP A 90 2.88 -21.46 -4.04
CA TRP A 90 3.20 -22.60 -3.19
C TRP A 90 4.08 -22.14 -2.02
N PHE A 91 3.44 -22.06 -0.83
CA PHE A 91 3.93 -21.89 0.56
C PHE A 91 3.63 -20.55 1.22
#